data_AF-Q649S0-F1
#
_entry.id   AF-Q649S0-F1
#
_cell.length_a   1.000
_cell.length_b   1.000
_cell.length_c   1.000
_cell.angle_alpha   90.00
_cell.angle_beta   90.00
_cell.angle_gamma   90.00
#
_symmetry.space_group_name_H-M   'P 1'
#
loop_
_entity.id
_entity.type
_entity.pdbx_description
1 polymer ?
#
loop_
_entity_poly.entity_id
_entity_poly.type
_entity_poly.pdbx_seq_one_letter_code
_entity_poly.pdbx_strand_id
1 'polypeptide(L)'
;SRAEGKSGEVIGAGIGYGRMVGEAGSGIICEHHGHHSETYLIAKIREKLYKMAEIRAKEIVVNDLKAKSIEVEEAKFGSVVVALVFVF
;
A
#
# COMPACT_ATOMS: atom_id res chain seq x y z
N SER A 1 -3.80 5.61 -2.68
CA SER A 1 -2.42 6.09 -2.51
C SER A 1 -1.89 6.62 -3.82
N ARG A 2 -1.13 7.72 -3.79
CA ARG A 2 -0.51 8.33 -4.98
C ARG A 2 0.95 8.70 -4.69
N ALA A 3 1.84 8.42 -5.64
CA ALA A 3 3.16 9.01 -5.72
C ALA A 3 3.27 9.81 -7.03
N GLU A 4 4.07 10.87 -7.00
CA GLU A 4 4.39 11.71 -8.16
C GLU A 4 5.89 11.99 -8.16
N GLY A 5 6.46 12.20 -9.35
CA GLY A 5 7.89 12.44 -9.51
C GLY A 5 8.25 12.94 -10.89
N LYS A 6 9.52 13.25 -11.07
CA LYS A 6 10.12 13.78 -12.30
C LYS A 6 11.14 12.80 -12.87
N SER A 7 11.55 13.06 -14.12
CA SER A 7 12.63 12.38 -14.86
C SER A 7 13.68 11.69 -13.99
N GLY A 8 13.85 10.38 -14.18
CA GLY A 8 14.86 9.55 -13.51
C GLY A 8 14.55 9.16 -12.06
N GLU A 9 13.46 9.68 -11.46
CA GLU A 9 13.04 9.24 -10.13
C GLU A 9 12.29 7.91 -10.21
N VAL A 10 12.59 7.00 -9.28
CA VAL A 10 11.70 5.86 -9.01
C VAL A 10 10.58 6.35 -8.11
N ILE A 11 9.34 6.20 -8.55
CA ILE A 11 8.14 6.48 -7.76
C ILE A 11 7.30 5.23 -7.61
N GLY A 12 6.64 5.07 -6.48
CA GLY A 12 5.76 3.93 -6.26
C GLY A 12 4.69 4.18 -5.21
N ALA A 13 3.60 3.44 -5.35
CA ALA A 13 2.50 3.44 -4.41
C ALA A 13 1.99 2.01 -4.19
N GLY A 14 1.51 1.73 -2.99
CA GLY A 14 0.95 0.44 -2.64
C GLY A 14 -0.20 0.56 -1.64
N ILE A 15 -1.05 -0.47 -1.65
CA ILE A 15 -2.20 -0.64 -0.77
C ILE A 15 -2.28 -2.10 -0.31
N GLY A 16 -2.75 -2.31 0.90
CA GLY A 16 -2.99 -3.63 1.46
C GLY A 16 -4.21 -3.63 2.36
N TYR A 17 -4.83 -4.81 2.47
CA TYR A 17 -5.95 -4.98 3.39
C TYR A 17 -5.97 -6.37 4.01
N GLY A 18 -6.59 -6.45 5.18
CA GLY A 18 -6.82 -7.69 5.90
C GLY A 18 -8.05 -7.62 6.79
N ARG A 19 -8.51 -8.78 7.25
CA ARG A 19 -9.65 -8.92 8.16
C ARG A 19 -9.16 -9.27 9.56
N MET A 20 -9.82 -8.69 10.56
CA MET A 20 -9.53 -8.98 11.96
C MET A 20 -10.09 -10.35 12.33
N VAL A 21 -9.34 -11.13 13.11
CA VAL A 21 -9.79 -12.44 13.60
C VAL A 21 -10.83 -12.23 14.71
N GLY A 22 -11.92 -13.00 14.66
CA GLY A 22 -12.94 -13.00 15.73
C GLY A 22 -13.92 -11.82 15.70
N GLU A 23 -13.84 -10.92 14.73
CA GLU A 23 -14.84 -9.87 14.51
C GLU A 23 -15.52 -10.05 13.15
N ALA A 24 -16.84 -10.26 13.18
CA ALA A 24 -17.65 -10.28 11.97
C ALA A 24 -17.75 -8.85 11.40
N GLY A 25 -16.94 -8.56 10.39
CA GLY A 25 -17.11 -7.38 9.53
C GLY A 25 -16.08 -6.26 9.68
N SER A 26 -15.08 -6.37 10.57
CA SER A 26 -14.02 -5.36 10.67
C SER A 26 -12.78 -5.75 9.85
N GLY A 27 -12.25 -4.77 9.12
CA GLY A 27 -11.04 -4.92 8.32
C GLY A 27 -10.15 -3.70 8.45
N ILE A 28 -8.86 -3.88 8.17
CA ILE A 28 -7.88 -2.80 8.12
C ILE A 28 -7.44 -2.65 6.67
N ILE A 29 -7.43 -1.41 6.19
CA ILE A 29 -6.81 -1.02 4.94
C ILE A 29 -5.69 -0.06 5.28
N CYS A 30 -4.53 -0.22 4.64
CA CYS A 30 -3.47 0.77 4.75
C CYS A 30 -2.74 0.95 3.42
N GLU A 31 -2.11 2.11 3.29
CA GLU A 31 -1.35 2.46 2.10
C GLU A 31 0.04 3.01 2.44
N HIS A 32 0.90 2.97 1.43
CA HIS A 32 2.17 3.69 1.43
C HIS A 32 2.52 4.14 0.03
N HIS A 33 3.35 5.16 -0.08
CA HIS A 33 3.82 5.71 -1.34
C HIS A 33 5.13 6.46 -1.11
N GLY A 34 5.81 6.81 -2.20
CA GLY A 34 7.03 7.62 -2.19
C GLY A 34 8.01 7.16 -3.25
N HIS A 35 9.28 7.47 -3.05
CA HIS A 35 10.36 7.12 -3.97
C HIS A 35 10.97 5.77 -3.61
N HIS A 36 10.17 4.70 -3.77
CA HIS A 36 10.49 3.37 -3.27
C HIS A 36 10.17 2.28 -4.29
N SER A 37 10.86 1.14 -4.17
CA SER A 37 10.60 -0.07 -4.94
C SER A 37 9.32 -0.78 -4.49
N GLU A 38 8.76 -1.63 -5.35
CA GLU A 38 7.59 -2.45 -5.03
C GLU A 38 7.84 -3.32 -3.79
N THR A 39 9.02 -3.94 -3.68
CA THR A 39 9.41 -4.77 -2.52
C THR A 39 9.39 -4.00 -1.20
N TYR A 40 9.94 -2.78 -1.19
CA TYR A 40 9.93 -1.92 0.00
C TYR A 40 8.50 -1.54 0.40
N LEU A 41 7.68 -1.14 -0.58
CA LEU A 41 6.30 -0.75 -0.36
C LEU A 41 5.49 -1.91 0.22
N ILE A 42 5.59 -3.12 -0.35
CA ILE A 42 4.91 -4.32 0.15
C ILE A 42 5.32 -4.63 1.59
N ALA A 43 6.64 -4.60 1.89
CA ALA A 43 7.13 -4.85 3.24
C ALA A 43 6.58 -3.83 4.25
N LYS A 44 6.59 -2.53 3.90
CA LYS A 44 6.08 -1.46 4.77
C LYS A 44 4.57 -1.50 4.95
N ILE A 45 3.81 -1.83 3.93
CA ILE A 45 2.35 -1.97 4.04
C ILE A 45 2.02 -3.16 4.94
N ARG A 46 2.72 -4.29 4.78
CA ARG A 46 2.57 -5.44 5.67
C ARG A 46 2.91 -5.09 7.13
N GLU A 47 4.03 -4.42 7.36
CA GLU A 47 4.42 -3.93 8.70
C GLU A 47 3.32 -3.04 9.31
N LYS A 48 2.78 -2.10 8.53
CA LYS A 48 1.68 -1.23 8.97
C LYS A 48 0.41 -2.02 9.32
N LEU A 49 0.02 -3.00 8.50
CA LEU A 49 -1.17 -3.83 8.78
C LEU A 49 -1.04 -4.55 10.12
N TYR A 50 0.09 -5.21 10.38
CA TYR A 50 0.33 -5.90 11.64
C TYR A 50 0.37 -4.92 12.82
N LYS A 51 1.08 -3.80 12.70
CA LYS A 51 1.15 -2.79 13.76
C LYS A 51 -0.22 -2.19 14.08
N MET A 52 -1.05 -1.96 13.06
CA MET A 52 -2.41 -1.46 13.26
C MET A 52 -3.31 -2.49 13.96
N ALA A 53 -3.12 -3.78 13.70
CA ALA A 53 -3.83 -4.85 14.41
C ALA A 53 -3.34 -4.98 15.87
N GLU A 54 -2.02 -4.94 16.08
CA GLU A 54 -1.37 -4.97 17.39
C GLU A 54 -1.87 -3.84 18.31
N ILE A 55 -1.92 -2.60 17.81
CA ILE A 55 -2.44 -1.44 18.56
C ILE A 55 -3.90 -1.66 19.02
N ARG A 56 -4.66 -2.49 18.30
CA ARG A 56 -6.05 -2.83 18.64
C ARG A 56 -6.16 -4.07 19.52
N ALA A 57 -5.04 -4.69 19.93
CA ALA A 57 -4.97 -5.97 20.62
C ALA A 57 -5.73 -7.08 19.88
N LYS A 58 -5.53 -7.15 18.56
CA LYS A 58 -6.21 -8.11 17.67
C LYS A 58 -5.21 -8.76 16.71
N GLU A 59 -5.59 -9.94 16.23
CA GLU A 59 -4.91 -10.60 15.12
C GLU A 59 -5.53 -10.21 13.78
N ILE A 60 -4.73 -10.23 12.71
CA ILE A 60 -5.15 -9.92 11.35
C ILE A 60 -4.72 -11.02 10.38
N VAL A 61 -5.64 -11.39 9.49
CA VAL A 61 -5.34 -12.18 8.29
C VAL A 61 -5.23 -11.22 7.12
N VAL A 62 -4.03 -11.05 6.58
CA VAL A 62 -3.79 -10.21 5.39
C VAL A 62 -4.38 -10.91 4.17
N ASN A 63 -5.31 -10.24 3.48
CA ASN A 63 -6.01 -10.81 2.33
C ASN A 63 -5.30 -10.51 1.02
N ASP A 64 -4.85 -9.27 0.80
CA ASP A 64 -4.13 -8.88 -0.41
C ASP A 64 -3.21 -7.67 -0.14
N LEU A 65 -2.17 -7.58 -0.95
CA LEU A 65 -1.14 -6.55 -0.94
C LEU A 65 -0.75 -6.27 -2.40
N LYS A 66 -0.93 -5.03 -2.85
CA LYS A 66 -0.52 -4.60 -4.19
C LYS A 66 0.34 -3.36 -4.12
N ALA A 67 1.42 -3.34 -4.87
CA ALA A 67 2.26 -2.17 -5.07
C ALA A 67 2.66 -2.08 -6.54
N LYS A 68 2.92 -0.85 -6.97
CA LYS A 68 3.52 -0.57 -8.27
C LYS A 68 4.61 0.47 -8.08
N SER A 69 5.73 0.27 -8.77
CA SER A 69 6.76 1.29 -8.92
C SER A 69 7.18 1.40 -10.38
N ILE A 70 7.56 2.61 -10.79
CA ILE A 70 8.11 2.91 -12.11
C ILE A 70 9.28 3.86 -11.94
N GLU A 71 10.25 3.80 -12.86
CA GLU A 71 11.17 4.90 -13.11
C GLU A 71 10.47 5.88 -14.07
N VAL A 72 10.49 7.17 -13.74
CA VAL A 72 9.86 8.20 -14.57
C VAL A 72 10.72 8.44 -15.82
N GLU A 73 10.09 8.33 -16.99
CA GLU A 73 10.73 8.54 -18.29
C GLU A 73 11.42 9.91 -18.41
N GLU A 74 12.52 9.94 -19.19
CA GLU A 74 13.29 11.14 -19.43
C GLU A 74 12.46 12.31 -19.95
N ALA A 75 12.69 13.49 -19.38
CA ALA A 75 11.98 14.73 -19.68
C ALA A 75 10.45 14.68 -19.47
N LYS A 76 9.96 13.78 -18.61
CA LYS A 76 8.55 13.67 -18.21
C LYS A 76 8.33 13.91 -16.70
N PHE A 77 7.05 14.08 -16.36
CA PHE A 77 6.54 13.89 -15.00
C PHE A 77 5.69 12.63 -14.99
N GLY A 78 5.74 11.88 -13.89
CA GLY A 78 5.03 10.62 -13.73
C GLY A 78 4.20 10.58 -12.46
N SER A 79 3.17 9.73 -12.45
CA SER A 79 2.44 9.39 -11.24
C SER A 79 2.09 7.91 -11.21
N VAL A 80 2.18 7.32 -10.02
CA VAL A 80 1.68 5.98 -9.73
C VAL A 80 0.53 6.11 -8.74
N VAL A 81 -0.60 5.51 -9.09
CA VAL A 81 -1.80 5.47 -8.26
C VAL A 81 -2.19 4.02 -8.00
N VAL A 82 -2.56 3.74 -6.76
CA VAL A 82 -3.23 2.49 -6.38
C VAL A 82 -4.46 2.81 -5.56
N ALA A 83 -5.51 2.02 -5.76
CA ALA A 83 -6.79 2.19 -5.08
C ALA A 83 -7.37 0.82 -4.71
N LEU A 84 -8.07 0.81 -3.57
CA LEU A 84 -8.98 -0.25 -3.19
C LEU A 84 -10.38 0.34 -3.32
N VAL A 85 -11.15 -0.20 -4.27
CA VAL A 85 -12.46 0.32 -4.63
C VAL A 85 -13.53 -0.62 -4.09
N PHE A 86 -14.39 -0.09 -3.24
CA PHE A 86 -15.60 -0.80 -2.81
C PHE A 86 -16.65 -0.66 -3.91
N VAL A 87 -17.10 -1.80 -4.42
CA VAL A 87 -18.21 -1.89 -5.37
C VAL A 87 -19.42 -2.50 -4.66
N PHE A 88 -20.62 -2.09 -5.07
CA PHE A 88 -21.90 -2.49 -4.49
C PHE A 88 -22.30 -3.90 -4.89
#